data_AF-A0A161V902-F1
#
_entry.id   AF-A0A161V902-F1
#
_cell.length_a   1.000
_cell.length_b   1.000
_cell.length_c   1.000
_cell.angle_alpha   90.00
_cell.angle_beta   90.00
_cell.angle_gamma   90.00
#
_symmetry.space_group_name_H-M   'P 1'
#
loop_
_entity.id
_entity.type
_entity.pdbx_description
1 polymer ?
#
loop_
_entity_poly.entity_id
_entity_poly.type
_entity_poly.pdbx_seq_one_letter_code
_entity_poly.pdbx_strand_id
1 'polypeptide(L)'
;MQTHFLDMYHTLNDHFTEMGQHVNDQINNATQAFVSRNKKQAQEVIDNDQKVNKSEVSLEKEALELIALQQPFADDFRAVISILKASADLERIGDHAVSIAQETIRLDDKTGNKKIEAAIADLSELIRNMLNDMLVATAELNSELSLSVARKDLQVDAQYVRLRHTLASTVQKEPTMAKVTSGYLLVVKTLERIGDHIVNLAEENVYNRDGKIVELNLGKTNPELVQQALDKDEKNSK
;
A
#
# COMPACT_ATOMS: atom_id res chain seq x y z
N MET A 1 -2.80 -35.59 8.55
CA MET A 1 -2.39 -34.46 9.39
C MET A 1 -1.78 -33.37 8.52
N GLN A 2 -0.67 -33.64 7.81
CA GLN A 2 -0.03 -32.65 6.91
C GLN A 2 -0.96 -32.15 5.76
N THR A 3 -1.77 -33.01 5.14
CA THR A 3 -2.72 -32.61 4.09
C THR A 3 -3.78 -31.62 4.59
N HIS A 4 -4.30 -31.82 5.81
CA HIS A 4 -5.36 -30.97 6.35
C HIS A 4 -4.85 -29.59 6.74
N PHE A 5 -3.62 -29.50 7.29
CA PHE A 5 -2.94 -28.22 7.48
C PHE A 5 -2.79 -27.47 6.16
N LEU A 6 -2.30 -28.15 5.11
CA LEU A 6 -2.10 -27.51 3.80
C LEU A 6 -3.43 -26.99 3.24
N ASP A 7 -4.51 -27.75 3.32
CA ASP A 7 -5.84 -27.31 2.86
C ASP A 7 -6.32 -26.05 3.62
N MET A 8 -6.16 -26.02 4.95
CA MET A 8 -6.50 -24.86 5.77
C MET A 8 -5.61 -23.65 5.47
N TYR A 9 -4.31 -23.87 5.27
CA TYR A 9 -3.37 -22.82 4.94
C TYR A 9 -3.62 -22.23 3.54
N HIS A 10 -3.95 -23.07 2.55
CA HIS A 10 -4.35 -22.60 1.23
C HIS A 10 -5.61 -21.74 1.30
N THR A 11 -6.62 -22.17 2.07
CA THR A 11 -7.83 -21.38 2.29
C THR A 11 -7.51 -20.03 2.93
N LEU A 12 -6.66 -20.01 3.97
CA LEU A 12 -6.20 -18.79 4.62
C LEU A 12 -5.50 -17.84 3.63
N ASN A 13 -4.63 -18.38 2.76
CA ASN A 13 -3.90 -17.60 1.77
C ASN A 13 -4.82 -17.05 0.65
N ASP A 14 -5.84 -17.83 0.25
CA ASP A 14 -6.84 -17.39 -0.72
C ASP A 14 -7.64 -16.20 -0.16
N HIS A 15 -8.10 -16.29 1.09
CA HIS A 15 -8.79 -15.18 1.76
C HIS A 15 -7.87 -13.96 1.97
N PHE A 16 -6.59 -14.16 2.26
CA PHE A 16 -5.61 -13.09 2.36
C PHE A 16 -5.43 -12.38 1.02
N THR A 17 -5.34 -13.14 -0.06
CA THR A 17 -5.23 -12.62 -1.43
C THR A 17 -6.49 -11.85 -1.83
N GLU A 18 -7.68 -12.36 -1.51
CA GLU A 18 -8.96 -11.67 -1.75
C GLU A 18 -9.04 -10.34 -0.99
N MET A 19 -8.66 -10.32 0.29
CA MET A 19 -8.56 -9.07 1.07
C MET A 19 -7.60 -8.08 0.40
N GLY A 20 -6.44 -8.53 -0.04
CA GLY A 20 -5.46 -7.71 -0.75
C GLY A 20 -6.01 -7.11 -2.06
N GLN A 21 -6.77 -7.88 -2.84
CA GLN A 21 -7.43 -7.40 -4.05
C GLN A 21 -8.47 -6.32 -3.74
N HIS A 22 -9.29 -6.53 -2.71
CA HIS A 22 -10.27 -5.53 -2.26
C HIS A 22 -9.60 -4.23 -1.81
N VAL A 23 -8.50 -4.32 -1.05
CA VAL A 23 -7.71 -3.16 -0.64
C VAL A 23 -7.11 -2.44 -1.86
N ASN A 24 -6.58 -3.18 -2.84
CA ASN A 24 -6.06 -2.60 -4.07
C ASN A 24 -7.12 -1.82 -4.88
N ASP A 25 -8.36 -2.32 -4.90
CA ASP A 25 -9.49 -1.64 -5.52
C ASP A 25 -9.95 -0.41 -4.71
N GLN A 26 -9.88 -0.46 -3.39
CA GLN A 26 -10.14 0.70 -2.54
C GLN A 26 -9.14 1.84 -2.81
N ILE A 27 -7.83 1.55 -2.94
CA ILE A 27 -6.82 2.55 -3.29
C ILE A 27 -7.17 3.25 -4.62
N ASN A 28 -7.54 2.45 -5.63
CA ASN A 28 -7.95 2.95 -6.94
C ASN A 28 -9.17 3.86 -6.82
N ASN A 29 -10.23 3.37 -6.18
CA ASN A 29 -11.49 4.10 -6.07
C ASN A 29 -11.33 5.38 -5.26
N ALA A 30 -10.53 5.37 -4.19
CA ALA A 30 -10.22 6.55 -3.40
C ALA A 30 -9.46 7.59 -4.22
N THR A 31 -8.44 7.15 -4.97
CA THR A 31 -7.64 8.06 -5.80
C THR A 31 -8.46 8.61 -6.97
N GLN A 32 -9.25 7.76 -7.64
CA GLN A 32 -10.16 8.19 -8.71
C GLN A 32 -11.18 9.20 -8.21
N ALA A 33 -11.78 8.95 -7.04
CA ALA A 33 -12.69 9.89 -6.40
C ALA A 33 -12.00 11.23 -6.12
N PHE A 34 -10.75 11.20 -5.64
CA PHE A 34 -9.96 12.39 -5.36
C PHE A 34 -9.66 13.22 -6.61
N VAL A 35 -9.09 12.61 -7.65
CA VAL A 35 -8.69 13.33 -8.88
C VAL A 35 -9.89 13.82 -9.70
N SER A 36 -11.02 13.10 -9.64
CA SER A 36 -12.27 13.48 -10.30
C SER A 36 -13.18 14.37 -9.44
N ARG A 37 -12.84 14.55 -8.15
CA ARG A 37 -13.66 15.25 -7.14
C ARG A 37 -15.03 14.62 -6.94
N ASN A 38 -15.13 13.31 -7.16
CA ASN A 38 -16.37 12.59 -7.00
C ASN A 38 -16.60 12.25 -5.51
N LYS A 39 -17.24 13.18 -4.79
CA LYS A 39 -17.57 13.01 -3.37
C LYS A 39 -18.48 11.80 -3.11
N LYS A 40 -19.33 11.42 -4.07
CA LYS A 40 -20.17 10.23 -3.94
C LYS A 40 -19.33 8.96 -3.94
N GLN A 41 -18.41 8.83 -4.90
CA GLN A 41 -17.48 7.68 -4.95
C GLN A 41 -16.57 7.65 -3.71
N ALA A 42 -16.12 8.82 -3.22
CA ALA A 42 -15.37 8.88 -1.97
C ALA A 42 -16.18 8.36 -0.77
N GLN A 43 -17.45 8.74 -0.66
CA GLN A 43 -18.32 8.22 0.40
C GLN A 43 -18.52 6.70 0.28
N GLU A 44 -18.67 6.18 -0.94
CA GLU A 44 -18.75 4.74 -1.18
C GLU A 44 -17.49 3.99 -0.71
N VAL A 45 -16.29 4.57 -0.87
CA VAL A 45 -15.05 3.98 -0.33
C VAL A 45 -15.11 3.91 1.20
N ILE A 46 -15.46 5.03 1.85
CA ILE A 46 -15.56 5.11 3.32
C ILE A 46 -16.56 4.09 3.87
N ASP A 47 -17.73 3.97 3.24
CA ASP A 47 -18.79 3.07 3.70
C ASP A 47 -18.43 1.58 3.49
N ASN A 48 -17.62 1.28 2.47
CA ASN A 48 -17.20 -0.09 2.16
C ASN A 48 -15.99 -0.57 2.98
N ASP A 49 -15.30 0.31 3.70
CA ASP A 49 -14.12 -0.01 4.52
C ASP A 49 -14.38 -1.13 5.54
N GLN A 50 -15.57 -1.15 6.13
CA GLN A 50 -16.03 -2.18 7.06
C GLN A 50 -15.89 -3.62 6.52
N LYS A 51 -15.80 -3.81 5.20
CA LYS A 51 -15.54 -5.12 4.61
C LYS A 51 -14.10 -5.58 4.86
N VAL A 52 -13.11 -4.70 4.68
CA VAL A 52 -11.69 -5.00 4.90
C VAL A 52 -11.44 -5.32 6.37
N ASN A 53 -12.00 -4.54 7.29
CA ASN A 53 -11.88 -4.78 8.73
C ASN A 53 -12.51 -6.12 9.14
N LYS A 54 -13.61 -6.52 8.50
CA LYS A 54 -14.20 -7.85 8.73
C LYS A 54 -13.36 -8.98 8.16
N SER A 55 -12.76 -8.78 6.99
CA SER A 55 -11.83 -9.74 6.39
C SER A 55 -10.60 -9.94 7.26
N GLU A 56 -10.01 -8.87 7.81
CA GLU A 56 -8.89 -8.96 8.75
C GLU A 56 -9.25 -9.80 9.98
N VAL A 57 -10.37 -9.48 10.63
CA VAL A 57 -10.84 -10.23 11.81
C VAL A 57 -11.14 -11.70 11.49
N SER A 58 -11.63 -12.01 10.28
CA SER A 58 -11.83 -13.40 9.84
C SER A 58 -10.50 -14.12 9.68
N LEU A 59 -9.55 -13.51 8.96
CA LEU A 59 -8.21 -14.04 8.74
C LEU A 59 -7.47 -14.27 10.06
N GLU A 60 -7.57 -13.33 11.00
CA GLU A 60 -6.97 -13.49 12.33
C GLU A 60 -7.53 -14.71 13.04
N LYS A 61 -8.86 -14.90 13.03
CA LYS A 61 -9.50 -16.08 13.64
C LYS A 61 -9.07 -17.36 12.96
N GLU A 62 -9.08 -17.40 11.63
CA GLU A 62 -8.67 -18.57 10.85
C GLU A 62 -7.21 -18.95 11.13
N ALA A 63 -6.30 -17.97 11.19
CA ALA A 63 -4.91 -18.20 11.51
C ALA A 63 -4.73 -18.74 12.94
N LEU A 64 -5.43 -18.16 13.93
CA LEU A 64 -5.38 -18.61 15.33
C LEU A 64 -5.98 -20.02 15.50
N GLU A 65 -7.09 -20.31 14.83
CA GLU A 65 -7.70 -21.64 14.80
C GLU A 65 -6.76 -22.67 14.18
N LEU A 66 -6.11 -22.33 13.08
CA LEU A 66 -5.13 -23.19 12.42
C LEU A 66 -3.95 -23.50 13.35
N ILE A 67 -3.40 -22.50 14.04
CA ILE A 67 -2.34 -22.69 15.04
C ILE A 67 -2.81 -23.61 16.17
N ALA A 68 -4.01 -23.38 16.71
CA ALA A 68 -4.53 -24.14 17.85
C ALA A 68 -4.84 -25.60 17.50
N LEU A 69 -5.41 -25.85 16.32
CA LEU A 69 -5.86 -27.17 15.89
C LEU A 69 -4.74 -28.02 15.30
N GLN A 70 -3.87 -27.42 14.49
CA GLN A 70 -2.81 -28.17 13.78
C GLN A 70 -1.48 -28.17 14.51
N GLN A 71 -1.25 -27.24 15.45
CA GLN A 71 0.00 -27.09 16.18
C GLN A 71 1.23 -27.12 15.25
N PRO A 72 1.29 -26.21 14.24
CA PRO A 72 2.33 -26.24 13.24
C PRO A 72 3.71 -25.97 13.85
N PHE A 73 4.75 -26.55 13.26
CA PHE A 73 6.13 -26.42 13.72
C PHE A 73 7.00 -25.67 12.70
N ALA A 74 7.95 -24.87 13.20
CA ALA A 74 8.97 -24.19 12.41
C ALA A 74 8.39 -23.44 11.19
N ASP A 75 8.61 -23.97 9.98
CA ASP A 75 8.24 -23.32 8.72
C ASP A 75 6.71 -23.15 8.59
N ASP A 76 5.92 -24.14 9.00
CA ASP A 76 4.46 -24.06 8.96
C ASP A 76 3.92 -22.98 9.91
N PHE A 77 4.52 -22.83 11.09
CA PHE A 77 4.15 -21.77 12.05
C PHE A 77 4.53 -20.40 11.48
N ARG A 78 5.71 -20.32 10.85
CA ARG A 78 6.19 -19.10 10.21
C ARG A 78 5.27 -18.64 9.10
N ALA A 79 4.79 -19.57 8.26
CA ALA A 79 3.86 -19.27 7.19
C ALA A 79 2.56 -18.63 7.69
N VAL A 80 1.97 -19.20 8.76
CA VAL A 80 0.73 -18.69 9.34
C VAL A 80 0.94 -17.33 10.02
N ILE A 81 2.03 -17.15 10.76
CA ILE A 81 2.35 -15.87 11.43
C ILE A 81 2.66 -14.77 10.42
N SER A 82 3.36 -15.08 9.32
CA SER A 82 3.62 -14.10 8.26
C SER A 82 2.32 -13.59 7.64
N ILE A 83 1.36 -14.48 7.35
CA ILE A 83 0.03 -14.06 6.85
C ILE A 83 -0.71 -13.21 7.87
N LEU A 84 -0.70 -13.60 9.16
CA LEU A 84 -1.35 -12.84 10.23
C LEU A 84 -0.77 -11.42 10.38
N LYS A 85 0.55 -11.27 10.31
CA LYS A 85 1.19 -9.94 10.38
C LYS A 85 0.90 -9.13 9.12
N ALA A 86 0.98 -9.77 7.96
CA ALA A 86 0.68 -9.16 6.67
C ALA A 86 -0.78 -8.69 6.55
N SER A 87 -1.75 -9.39 7.14
CA SER A 87 -3.16 -8.97 7.10
C SER A 87 -3.40 -7.65 7.83
N ALA A 88 -2.68 -7.40 8.93
CA ALA A 88 -2.74 -6.13 9.64
C ALA A 88 -2.13 -4.98 8.82
N ASP A 89 -1.09 -5.21 8.04
CA ASP A 89 -0.57 -4.20 7.11
C ASP A 89 -1.54 -3.95 5.93
N LEU A 90 -2.27 -4.97 5.45
CA LEU A 90 -3.34 -4.77 4.46
C LEU A 90 -4.49 -3.91 5.00
N GLU A 91 -4.91 -4.11 6.25
CA GLU A 91 -5.92 -3.26 6.89
C GLU A 91 -5.45 -1.80 6.95
N ARG A 92 -4.21 -1.56 7.38
CA ARG A 92 -3.63 -0.21 7.41
C ARG A 92 -3.59 0.45 6.05
N ILE A 93 -3.34 -0.32 4.98
CA ILE A 93 -3.41 0.18 3.60
C ILE A 93 -4.84 0.60 3.25
N GLY A 94 -5.84 -0.19 3.64
CA GLY A 94 -7.26 0.15 3.51
C GLY A 94 -7.61 1.46 4.23
N ASP A 95 -7.17 1.61 5.48
CA ASP A 95 -7.32 2.83 6.30
C ASP A 95 -6.71 4.07 5.62
N HIS A 96 -5.55 3.93 4.99
CA HIS A 96 -4.93 4.99 4.21
C HIS A 96 -5.76 5.32 2.95
N ALA A 97 -6.32 4.32 2.27
CA ALA A 97 -7.24 4.56 1.15
C ALA A 97 -8.50 5.34 1.60
N VAL A 98 -9.06 5.00 2.76
CA VAL A 98 -10.16 5.75 3.38
C VAL A 98 -9.76 7.19 3.68
N SER A 99 -8.53 7.41 4.17
CA SER A 99 -8.00 8.76 4.43
C SER A 99 -7.96 9.62 3.15
N ILE A 100 -7.59 9.04 2.00
CA ILE A 100 -7.64 9.71 0.69
C ILE A 100 -9.08 10.09 0.32
N ALA A 101 -10.03 9.17 0.53
CA ALA A 101 -11.44 9.43 0.28
C ALA A 101 -11.98 10.55 1.19
N GLN A 102 -11.62 10.56 2.47
CA GLN A 102 -12.00 11.62 3.41
C GLN A 102 -11.45 13.00 2.97
N GLU A 103 -10.23 13.06 2.45
CA GLU A 103 -9.69 14.30 1.90
C GLU A 103 -10.46 14.78 0.67
N THR A 104 -10.98 13.86 -0.16
CA THR A 104 -11.89 14.22 -1.28
C THR A 104 -13.15 14.94 -0.78
N ILE A 105 -13.74 14.49 0.34
CA ILE A 105 -14.92 15.13 0.93
C ILE A 105 -14.62 16.56 1.40
N ARG A 106 -13.40 16.80 1.91
CA ARG A 106 -12.96 18.10 2.45
C ARG A 106 -12.55 19.10 1.37
N LEU A 107 -12.22 18.64 0.17
CA LEU A 107 -11.81 19.50 -0.94
C LEU A 107 -12.97 20.40 -1.43
N ASP A 108 -12.60 21.65 -1.75
CA ASP A 108 -13.50 22.62 -2.40
C ASP A 108 -13.56 22.33 -3.90
N ASP A 109 -14.76 22.31 -4.50
CA ASP A 109 -14.98 21.92 -5.89
C ASP A 109 -14.46 22.95 -6.92
N LYS A 110 -14.07 24.15 -6.46
CA LYS A 110 -13.79 25.30 -7.35
C LYS A 110 -12.36 25.42 -7.85
N THR A 111 -11.38 24.79 -7.21
CA THR A 111 -9.95 25.02 -7.49
C THR A 111 -9.15 23.73 -7.49
N GLY A 112 -8.36 23.51 -8.54
CA GLY A 112 -7.57 22.29 -8.75
C GLY A 112 -6.42 22.48 -9.71
N ASN A 113 -5.49 21.53 -9.71
CA ASN A 113 -4.36 21.51 -10.64
C ASN A 113 -4.29 20.15 -11.34
N LYS A 114 -4.75 20.11 -12.59
CA LYS A 114 -4.85 18.88 -13.38
C LYS A 114 -3.50 18.16 -13.58
N LYS A 115 -2.39 18.91 -13.61
CA LYS A 115 -1.05 18.30 -13.73
C LYS A 115 -0.65 17.57 -12.44
N ILE A 116 -0.97 18.15 -11.29
CA ILE A 116 -0.69 17.51 -9.99
C ILE A 116 -1.64 16.33 -9.79
N GLU A 117 -2.92 16.48 -10.13
CA GLU A 117 -3.91 15.39 -10.06
C GLU A 117 -3.49 14.18 -10.92
N ALA A 118 -2.95 14.41 -12.12
CA ALA A 118 -2.39 13.34 -12.96
C ALA A 118 -1.20 12.65 -12.30
N ALA A 119 -0.23 13.41 -11.76
CA ALA A 119 0.92 12.84 -11.08
C ALA A 119 0.55 12.06 -9.80
N ILE A 120 -0.53 12.44 -9.11
CA ILE A 120 -1.09 11.67 -7.99
C ILE A 120 -1.68 10.35 -8.49
N ALA A 121 -2.37 10.35 -9.64
CA ALA A 121 -2.90 9.14 -10.25
C ALA A 121 -1.76 8.18 -10.66
N ASP A 122 -0.68 8.71 -11.25
CA ASP A 122 0.49 7.92 -11.64
C ASP A 122 1.18 7.28 -10.41
N LEU A 123 1.31 8.02 -9.30
CA LEU A 123 1.84 7.49 -8.03
C LEU A 123 0.97 6.37 -7.47
N SER A 124 -0.35 6.55 -7.50
CA SER A 124 -1.31 5.54 -7.06
C SER A 124 -1.22 4.27 -7.93
N GLU A 125 -1.08 4.41 -9.24
CA GLU A 125 -0.90 3.26 -10.15
C GLU A 125 0.39 2.49 -9.84
N LEU A 126 1.50 3.19 -9.59
CA LEU A 126 2.76 2.55 -9.17
C LEU A 126 2.58 1.72 -7.89
N ILE A 127 1.94 2.29 -6.87
CA ILE A 127 1.66 1.64 -5.59
C ILE A 127 0.74 0.41 -5.76
N ARG A 128 -0.32 0.53 -6.58
CA ARG A 128 -1.22 -0.58 -6.86
C ARG A 128 -0.52 -1.74 -7.57
N ASN A 129 0.38 -1.44 -8.50
CA ASN A 129 1.22 -2.45 -9.14
C ASN A 129 2.16 -3.12 -8.12
N MET A 130 2.74 -2.36 -7.20
CA MET A 130 3.55 -2.92 -6.10
C MET A 130 2.73 -3.86 -5.20
N LEU A 131 1.51 -3.46 -4.82
CA LEU A 131 0.63 -4.31 -4.02
C LEU A 131 0.25 -5.59 -4.77
N ASN A 132 -0.13 -5.49 -6.04
CA ASN A 132 -0.46 -6.66 -6.86
C ASN A 132 0.73 -7.63 -6.98
N ASP A 133 1.92 -7.11 -7.29
CA ASP A 133 3.15 -7.93 -7.36
C ASP A 133 3.45 -8.60 -6.01
N MET A 134 3.17 -7.91 -4.90
CA MET A 134 3.36 -8.46 -3.57
C MET A 134 2.36 -9.58 -3.25
N LEU A 135 1.09 -9.46 -3.65
CA LEU A 135 0.11 -10.54 -3.51
C LEU A 135 0.53 -11.78 -4.30
N VAL A 136 1.03 -11.60 -5.53
CA VAL A 136 1.61 -12.69 -6.33
C VAL A 136 2.83 -13.29 -5.62
N ALA A 137 3.73 -12.45 -5.10
CA ALA A 137 4.91 -12.90 -4.37
C ALA A 137 4.55 -13.72 -3.12
N THR A 138 3.49 -13.34 -2.40
CA THR A 138 3.02 -14.09 -1.22
C THR A 138 2.40 -15.43 -1.63
N ALA A 139 1.57 -15.45 -2.68
CA ALA A 139 0.93 -16.67 -3.17
C ALA A 139 1.95 -17.71 -3.68
N GLU A 140 2.98 -17.24 -4.39
CA GLU A 140 4.06 -18.09 -4.94
C GLU A 140 5.23 -18.30 -3.97
N LEU A 141 5.16 -17.70 -2.77
CA LEU A 141 6.24 -17.63 -1.79
C LEU A 141 7.54 -17.11 -2.42
N ASN A 142 7.50 -16.11 -3.31
CA ASN A 142 8.64 -15.64 -4.09
C ASN A 142 9.40 -14.47 -3.41
N SER A 143 10.52 -14.78 -2.75
CA SER A 143 11.35 -13.77 -2.05
C SER A 143 12.06 -12.81 -3.01
N GLU A 144 12.45 -13.24 -4.21
CA GLU A 144 13.08 -12.38 -5.21
C GLU A 144 12.12 -11.29 -5.70
N LEU A 145 10.85 -11.65 -5.93
CA LEU A 145 9.81 -10.68 -6.29
C LEU A 145 9.54 -9.72 -5.13
N SER A 146 9.54 -10.21 -3.88
CA SER A 146 9.38 -9.37 -2.68
C SER A 146 10.49 -8.32 -2.58
N LEU A 147 11.75 -8.71 -2.81
CA LEU A 147 12.89 -7.80 -2.85
C LEU A 147 12.80 -6.80 -4.01
N SER A 148 12.23 -7.21 -5.15
CA SER A 148 11.97 -6.31 -6.28
C SER A 148 10.93 -5.26 -5.92
N VAL A 149 9.83 -5.66 -5.27
CA VAL A 149 8.78 -4.75 -4.77
C VAL A 149 9.37 -3.73 -3.80
N ALA A 150 10.14 -4.17 -2.81
CA ALA A 150 10.79 -3.26 -1.86
C ALA A 150 11.72 -2.23 -2.54
N ARG A 151 12.39 -2.60 -3.64
CA ARG A 151 13.21 -1.65 -4.41
C ARG A 151 12.38 -0.65 -5.21
N LYS A 152 11.16 -1.00 -5.63
CA LYS A 152 10.25 -0.08 -6.34
C LYS A 152 9.78 1.05 -5.42
N ASP A 153 9.76 0.83 -4.11
CA ASP A 153 9.39 1.86 -3.11
C ASP A 153 10.31 3.09 -3.16
N LEU A 154 11.58 2.94 -3.56
CA LEU A 154 12.46 4.08 -3.81
C LEU A 154 11.93 5.04 -4.89
N GLN A 155 11.14 4.52 -5.86
CA GLN A 155 10.47 5.35 -6.86
C GLN A 155 9.25 6.08 -6.27
N VAL A 156 8.52 5.44 -5.36
CA VAL A 156 7.42 6.04 -4.58
C VAL A 156 7.96 7.21 -3.75
N ASP A 157 9.04 7.00 -2.99
CA ASP A 157 9.73 8.03 -2.22
C ASP A 157 10.18 9.22 -3.10
N ALA A 158 10.81 8.92 -4.24
CA ALA A 158 11.26 9.95 -5.16
C ALA A 158 10.08 10.75 -5.73
N GLN A 159 8.97 10.09 -6.11
CA GLN A 159 7.76 10.77 -6.56
C GLN A 159 7.13 11.63 -5.46
N TYR A 160 7.07 11.13 -4.22
CA TYR A 160 6.63 11.88 -3.04
C TYR A 160 7.44 13.18 -2.87
N VAL A 161 8.78 13.09 -2.91
CA VAL A 161 9.66 14.27 -2.79
C VAL A 161 9.42 15.28 -3.92
N ARG A 162 9.31 14.83 -5.18
CA ARG A 162 9.03 15.70 -6.33
C ARG A 162 7.69 16.42 -6.21
N LEU A 163 6.63 15.68 -5.87
CA LEU A 163 5.31 16.24 -5.68
C LEU A 163 5.30 17.25 -4.55
N ARG A 164 5.96 16.95 -3.42
CA ARG A 164 6.12 17.89 -2.31
C ARG A 164 6.79 19.20 -2.73
N HIS A 165 7.87 19.15 -3.52
CA HIS A 165 8.52 20.35 -4.05
C HIS A 165 7.64 21.13 -5.03
N THR A 166 6.91 20.41 -5.90
CA THR A 166 5.96 21.01 -6.86
C THR A 166 4.83 21.73 -6.13
N LEU A 167 4.29 21.12 -5.08
CA LEU A 167 3.25 21.67 -4.21
C LEU A 167 3.73 22.93 -3.49
N ALA A 168 4.93 22.90 -2.90
CA ALA A 168 5.53 24.06 -2.24
C ALA A 168 5.73 25.24 -3.22
N SER A 169 6.25 24.94 -4.42
CA SER A 169 6.44 25.94 -5.48
C SER A 169 5.11 26.53 -5.98
N THR A 170 4.06 25.71 -6.03
CA THR A 170 2.71 26.16 -6.41
C THR A 170 2.17 27.20 -5.43
N VAL A 171 2.30 26.96 -4.12
CA VAL A 171 1.84 27.89 -3.08
C VAL A 171 2.64 29.19 -3.07
N GLN A 172 3.95 29.13 -3.36
CA GLN A 172 4.77 30.34 -3.47
C GLN A 172 4.34 31.24 -4.64
N LYS A 173 3.97 30.64 -5.78
CA LYS A 173 3.51 31.39 -6.97
C LYS A 173 2.08 31.88 -6.83
N GLU A 174 1.23 31.07 -6.22
CA GLU A 174 -0.21 31.33 -6.09
C GLU A 174 -0.68 31.00 -4.65
N PRO A 175 -0.58 31.96 -3.71
CA PRO A 175 -0.95 31.73 -2.30
C PRO A 175 -2.41 31.32 -2.09
N THR A 176 -3.31 31.68 -3.00
CA THR A 176 -4.73 31.27 -2.98
C THR A 176 -4.92 29.76 -3.11
N MET A 177 -3.93 29.04 -3.67
CA MET A 177 -3.96 27.57 -3.80
C MET A 177 -3.58 26.83 -2.51
N ALA A 178 -3.15 27.52 -1.44
CA ALA A 178 -2.66 26.91 -0.20
C ALA A 178 -3.60 25.82 0.36
N LYS A 179 -4.92 26.07 0.37
CA LYS A 179 -5.92 25.13 0.90
C LYS A 179 -6.08 23.86 0.05
N VAL A 180 -5.94 23.97 -1.27
CA VAL A 180 -6.03 22.79 -2.16
C VAL A 180 -4.73 21.99 -2.08
N THR A 181 -3.60 22.69 -2.12
CA THR A 181 -2.27 22.09 -2.02
C THR A 181 -2.08 21.33 -0.70
N SER A 182 -2.66 21.79 0.42
CA SER A 182 -2.59 21.03 1.67
C SER A 182 -3.28 19.67 1.57
N GLY A 183 -4.45 19.59 0.92
CA GLY A 183 -5.14 18.31 0.67
C GLY A 183 -4.33 17.40 -0.27
N TYR A 184 -3.74 17.97 -1.33
CA TYR A 184 -2.82 17.23 -2.21
C TYR A 184 -1.61 16.68 -1.46
N LEU A 185 -1.00 17.46 -0.57
CA LEU A 185 0.15 17.01 0.23
C LEU A 185 -0.23 15.86 1.16
N LEU A 186 -1.40 15.93 1.79
CA LEU A 186 -1.91 14.85 2.64
C LEU A 186 -2.08 13.56 1.82
N VAL A 187 -2.75 13.61 0.67
CA VAL A 187 -2.92 12.44 -0.19
C VAL A 187 -1.60 11.87 -0.69
N VAL A 188 -0.66 12.72 -1.11
CA VAL A 188 0.67 12.29 -1.56
C VAL A 188 1.45 11.62 -0.43
N LYS A 189 1.38 12.14 0.80
CA LYS A 189 2.00 11.47 1.96
C LYS A 189 1.28 10.17 2.31
N THR A 190 -0.04 10.11 2.22
CA THR A 190 -0.80 8.89 2.49
C THR A 190 -0.48 7.78 1.48
N LEU A 191 -0.30 8.12 0.21
CA LEU A 191 0.17 7.18 -0.82
C LEU A 191 1.57 6.64 -0.51
N GLU A 192 2.52 7.50 -0.11
CA GLU A 192 3.85 7.03 0.32
C GLU A 192 3.77 6.08 1.53
N ARG A 193 2.90 6.34 2.50
CA ARG A 193 2.68 5.42 3.64
C ARG A 193 2.11 4.07 3.21
N ILE A 194 1.32 4.03 2.15
CA ILE A 194 0.86 2.77 1.57
C ILE A 194 2.06 2.00 0.99
N GLY A 195 2.98 2.68 0.30
CA GLY A 195 4.25 2.11 -0.15
C GLY A 195 5.03 1.45 0.99
N ASP A 196 5.22 2.17 2.11
CA ASP A 196 5.87 1.66 3.31
C ASP A 196 5.22 0.36 3.82
N HIS A 197 3.89 0.31 3.89
CA HIS A 197 3.18 -0.90 4.33
C HIS A 197 3.33 -2.07 3.35
N ILE A 198 3.42 -1.81 2.04
CA ILE A 198 3.72 -2.85 1.04
C ILE A 198 5.15 -3.39 1.23
N VAL A 199 6.11 -2.54 1.64
CA VAL A 199 7.45 -3.02 2.00
C VAL A 199 7.42 -3.92 3.22
N ASN A 200 6.60 -3.62 4.24
CA ASN A 200 6.42 -4.53 5.38
C ASN A 200 5.91 -5.91 4.93
N LEU A 201 4.95 -5.97 3.99
CA LEU A 201 4.49 -7.24 3.42
C LEU A 201 5.65 -8.02 2.77
N ALA A 202 6.55 -7.33 2.07
CA ALA A 202 7.74 -7.93 1.50
C ALA A 202 8.69 -8.49 2.56
N GLU A 203 8.87 -7.79 3.68
CA GLU A 203 9.66 -8.27 4.82
C GLU A 203 9.05 -9.54 5.44
N GLU A 204 7.73 -9.57 5.62
CA GLU A 204 7.02 -10.75 6.16
C GLU A 204 7.12 -11.96 5.23
N ASN A 205 7.09 -11.76 3.91
CA ASN A 205 7.23 -12.85 2.94
C ASN A 205 8.68 -13.36 2.82
N VAL A 206 9.67 -12.47 2.91
CA VAL A 206 11.09 -12.87 3.02
C VAL A 206 11.32 -13.65 4.31
N TYR A 207 10.73 -13.22 5.42
CA TYR A 207 10.76 -13.98 6.66
C TYR A 207 10.10 -15.35 6.47
N ASN A 208 8.92 -15.43 5.84
CA ASN A 208 8.22 -16.68 5.56
C ASN A 208 9.11 -17.69 4.82
N ARG A 209 9.73 -17.26 3.71
CA ARG A 209 10.55 -18.13 2.87
C ARG A 209 11.92 -18.45 3.47
N ASP A 210 12.64 -17.43 3.93
CA ASP A 210 14.07 -17.55 4.25
C ASP A 210 14.35 -17.68 5.75
N GLY A 211 13.34 -17.45 6.60
CA GLY A 211 13.47 -17.45 8.06
C GLY A 211 14.26 -16.26 8.61
N LYS A 212 14.51 -15.24 7.80
CA LYS A 212 15.33 -14.07 8.15
C LYS A 212 14.45 -12.84 8.32
N ILE A 213 14.59 -12.18 9.47
CA ILE A 213 14.05 -10.85 9.67
C ILE A 213 15.01 -9.87 9.00
N VAL A 214 14.48 -9.07 8.10
CA VAL A 214 15.21 -8.09 7.29
C VAL A 214 14.52 -6.73 7.39
N GLU A 215 15.28 -5.66 7.20
CA GLU A 215 14.75 -4.30 7.02
C GLU A 215 14.94 -3.95 5.54
N LEU A 216 13.84 -3.74 4.83
CA LEU A 216 13.78 -3.52 3.38
C LEU A 216 13.33 -2.12 3.01
N ASN A 217 12.97 -1.26 3.97
CA ASN A 217 12.68 0.15 3.70
C ASN A 217 13.98 0.94 3.43
N LEU A 218 14.40 0.90 2.17
CA LEU A 218 15.66 1.48 1.71
C LEU A 218 15.68 3.01 1.79
N GLY A 219 14.55 3.68 1.58
CA GLY A 219 14.45 5.14 1.66
C GLY A 219 14.65 5.67 3.08
N LYS A 220 14.09 4.97 4.07
CA LYS A 220 14.26 5.28 5.49
C LYS A 220 15.66 4.94 6.00
N THR A 221 16.22 3.82 5.59
CA THR A 221 17.55 3.38 6.04
C THR A 221 18.70 4.10 5.35
N ASN A 222 18.50 4.53 4.09
CA ASN A 222 19.50 5.27 3.33
C ASN A 222 18.85 6.37 2.45
N PRO A 223 18.65 7.57 3.00
CA PRO A 223 18.05 8.70 2.27
C PRO A 223 18.80 9.11 0.99
N GLU A 224 20.08 8.78 0.84
CA GLU A 224 20.83 9.07 -0.39
C GLU A 224 20.30 8.28 -1.59
N LEU A 225 19.70 7.11 -1.37
CA LEU A 225 19.11 6.30 -2.44
C LEU A 225 17.88 6.98 -3.05
N VAL A 226 17.11 7.71 -2.24
CA VAL A 226 15.99 8.52 -2.74
C VAL A 226 16.51 9.61 -3.67
N GLN A 227 17.61 10.28 -3.30
CA GLN A 227 18.23 11.28 -4.17
C GLN A 227 18.76 10.68 -5.48
N GLN A 228 19.36 9.50 -5.43
CA GLN A 228 19.81 8.82 -6.65
C GLN A 228 18.64 8.40 -7.57
N ALA A 229 17.51 8.00 -6.99
CA ALA A 229 16.29 7.70 -7.73
C ALA A 229 15.71 8.97 -8.39
N LEU A 230 15.68 10.08 -7.66
CA LEU A 230 15.31 11.40 -8.18
C LEU A 230 16.15 11.78 -9.42
N ASP A 231 17.47 11.66 -9.32
CA ASP A 231 18.41 12.07 -10.38
C ASP A 231 18.32 11.17 -11.63
N LYS A 232 17.94 9.90 -11.49
CA LYS A 232 17.80 8.96 -12.62
C LYS A 232 16.58 9.28 -13.47
N ASP A 233 15.44 9.59 -12.86
CA ASP A 233 14.21 9.92 -13.58
C ASP A 233 14.32 11.24 -14.36
N GLU A 234 15.06 12.22 -13.83
CA GLU A 234 15.34 13.48 -14.53
C GLU A 234 16.17 13.28 -15.80
N LYS A 235 17.04 12.26 -15.83
CA LYS A 235 17.84 11.92 -17.02
C LYS A 235 17.03 11.16 -18.06
N ASN A 236 16.03 10.38 -17.64
CA ASN A 236 15.16 9.62 -18.55
C ASN A 236 14.02 10.48 -19.14
N SER A 237 13.74 11.65 -18.55
CA SER A 237 12.70 12.59 -19.00
C SER A 237 13.22 13.69 -19.94
N LYS A 238 14.51 13.65 -20.32
CA LYS A 238 15.18 14.58 -21.27
C LYS A 238 15.54 13.85 -22.55
#